data_AF-A0A5C7PSW5-F1
#
_entry.id   AF-A0A5C7PSW5-F1
#
_cell.length_a   1.000
_cell.length_b   1.000
_cell.length_c   1.000
_cell.angle_alpha   90.00
_cell.angle_beta   90.00
_cell.angle_gamma   90.00
#
_symmetry.space_group_name_H-M   'P 1'
#
loop_
_entity.id
_entity.type
_entity.pdbx_description
1 polymer ?
#
loop_
_entity_poly.entity_id
_entity_poly.type
_entity_poly.pdbx_seq_one_letter_code
_entity_poly.pdbx_strand_id
1 'polypeptide(L)'
;MTKTPPAAWLATFVRRWHANPDLCHTVDPIGAHSGRMAILALHLFGDSASRDLLVGCLCHDLGEYRTGDVSQPAKRDPELRDALDRLEAAAIRDMGMSFTLDELDAKRLKYLDRLDAYLWALHHAPQIIDGKGWPQDADWLLSAWAEVE
;
A
#
# COMPACT_ATOMS: atom_id res chain seq x y z
N MET A 1 9.54 -7.51 28.13
CA MET A 1 9.87 -7.28 26.71
C MET A 1 10.88 -8.33 26.27
N THR A 2 10.63 -9.02 25.16
CA THR A 2 11.59 -9.95 24.53
C THR A 2 12.77 -9.17 23.96
N LYS A 3 13.95 -9.80 23.83
CA LYS A 3 15.13 -9.15 23.20
C LYS A 3 14.96 -8.96 21.69
N THR A 4 14.01 -9.65 21.08
CA THR A 4 13.67 -9.54 19.65
C THR A 4 12.51 -8.55 19.47
N PRO A 5 12.62 -7.58 18.55
CA PRO A 5 11.51 -6.69 18.20
C PRO A 5 10.28 -7.48 17.67
N PRO A 6 9.05 -6.98 17.86
CA PRO A 6 7.86 -7.59 17.29
C PRO A 6 7.92 -7.66 15.76
N ALA A 7 7.39 -8.73 15.17
CA ALA A 7 7.36 -8.90 13.72
C ALA A 7 6.60 -7.76 13.01
N ALA A 8 5.46 -7.32 13.58
CA ALA A 8 4.72 -6.17 13.07
C ALA A 8 5.55 -4.87 13.04
N TRP A 9 6.47 -4.69 14.00
CA TRP A 9 7.38 -3.55 13.98
C TRP A 9 8.45 -3.70 12.89
N LEU A 10 9.02 -4.90 12.73
CA LEU A 10 10.01 -5.18 11.68
C LEU A 10 9.43 -5.08 10.26
N ALA A 11 8.16 -5.45 10.08
CA ALA A 11 7.44 -5.38 8.82
C ALA A 11 7.40 -3.97 8.23
N THR A 12 7.39 -2.94 9.08
CA THR A 12 7.37 -1.54 8.64
C THR A 12 8.61 -1.10 7.85
N PHE A 13 9.69 -1.89 7.88
CA PHE A 13 10.97 -1.58 7.23
C PHE A 13 11.17 -2.24 5.86
N VAL A 14 10.22 -3.07 5.40
CA VAL A 14 10.25 -3.60 4.02
C VAL A 14 10.22 -2.42 3.05
N ARG A 15 11.00 -2.49 1.97
CA ARG A 15 11.22 -1.36 1.06
C ARG A 15 10.41 -1.54 -0.21
N ARG A 16 9.60 -0.53 -0.52
CA ARG A 16 8.95 -0.37 -1.81
C ARG A 16 9.93 0.04 -2.90
N TRP A 17 9.50 -0.12 -4.15
CA TRP A 17 10.22 0.34 -5.36
C TRP A 17 11.53 -0.37 -5.67
N HIS A 18 11.90 -1.41 -4.93
CA HIS A 18 13.22 -2.04 -5.04
C HIS A 18 13.52 -2.58 -6.47
N ALA A 19 12.47 -2.92 -7.22
CA ALA A 19 12.55 -3.38 -8.62
C ALA A 19 12.29 -2.28 -9.67
N ASN A 20 11.96 -1.06 -9.27
CA ASN A 20 11.69 0.07 -10.18
C ASN A 20 12.95 0.92 -10.39
N PRO A 21 13.56 0.96 -11.60
CA PRO A 21 14.81 1.69 -11.83
C PRO A 21 14.74 3.21 -11.58
N ASP A 22 13.57 3.82 -11.73
CA ASP A 22 13.39 5.26 -11.54
C ASP A 22 13.20 5.63 -10.07
N LEU A 23 12.75 4.68 -9.22
CA LEU A 23 12.32 4.95 -7.84
C LEU A 23 13.07 4.12 -6.79
N CYS A 24 13.84 3.10 -7.15
CA CYS A 24 14.50 2.20 -6.19
C CYS A 24 15.47 2.91 -5.22
N HIS A 25 15.96 4.09 -5.59
CA HIS A 25 16.88 4.90 -4.80
C HIS A 25 16.17 5.83 -3.80
N THR A 26 14.85 5.99 -3.88
CA THR A 26 14.10 6.92 -3.01
C THR A 26 13.88 6.35 -1.61
N VAL A 27 14.05 5.03 -1.45
CA VAL A 27 13.93 4.29 -0.18
C VAL A 27 12.63 4.59 0.55
N ASP A 28 11.54 3.96 0.13
CA ASP A 28 10.21 4.10 0.74
C ASP A 28 9.86 2.87 1.59
N PRO A 29 9.97 2.92 2.93
CA PRO A 29 9.54 1.82 3.78
C PRO A 29 8.01 1.71 3.82
N ILE A 30 7.49 0.48 3.90
CA ILE A 30 6.04 0.22 3.99
C ILE A 30 5.42 1.00 5.15
N GLY A 31 6.08 1.12 6.30
CA GLY A 31 5.56 1.90 7.42
C GLY A 31 5.32 3.38 7.10
N ALA A 32 6.16 3.97 6.25
CA ALA A 32 5.99 5.35 5.80
C ALA A 32 4.83 5.45 4.80
N HIS A 33 4.76 4.54 3.83
CA HIS A 33 3.64 4.42 2.90
C HIS A 33 2.29 4.28 3.62
N SER A 34 2.16 3.28 4.50
CA SER A 34 0.97 3.05 5.32
C SER A 34 0.59 4.27 6.17
N GLY A 35 1.58 4.97 6.73
CA GLY A 35 1.37 6.19 7.50
C GLY A 35 0.82 7.34 6.64
N ARG A 36 1.36 7.55 5.43
CA ARG A 36 0.87 8.55 4.49
C ARG A 36 -0.55 8.24 4.03
N MET A 37 -0.88 6.98 3.75
CA MET A 37 -2.26 6.57 3.44
C MET A 37 -3.23 6.91 4.57
N ALA A 38 -2.88 6.64 5.83
CA ALA A 38 -3.74 6.97 6.97
C ALA A 38 -3.94 8.49 7.11
N ILE A 39 -2.90 9.29 6.87
CA ILE A 39 -2.99 10.76 6.84
C ILE A 39 -3.90 11.22 5.70
N LEU A 40 -3.74 10.66 4.49
CA LEU A 40 -4.60 10.95 3.34
C LEU A 40 -6.06 10.55 3.60
N ALA A 41 -6.31 9.42 4.26
CA ALA A 41 -7.65 8.99 4.64
C ALA A 41 -8.34 10.04 5.53
N LEU A 42 -7.64 10.49 6.58
CA LEU A 42 -8.14 11.55 7.47
C LEU A 42 -8.37 12.87 6.73
N HIS A 43 -7.47 13.24 5.81
CA HIS A 43 -7.56 14.49 5.07
C HIS A 43 -8.72 14.50 4.06
N LEU A 44 -8.91 13.40 3.33
CA LEU A 44 -9.88 13.31 2.23
C LEU A 44 -11.29 12.98 2.72
N PHE A 45 -11.41 12.10 3.72
CA PHE A 45 -12.72 11.60 4.16
C PHE A 45 -13.15 12.17 5.52
N GLY A 46 -12.28 12.86 6.26
CA GLY A 46 -12.60 13.48 7.54
C GLY A 46 -13.24 12.50 8.52
N ASP A 47 -14.40 12.86 9.06
CA ASP A 47 -15.17 12.00 9.98
C ASP A 47 -15.67 10.69 9.34
N SER A 48 -15.71 10.62 8.01
CA SER A 48 -16.05 9.40 7.26
C SER A 48 -14.87 8.44 7.13
N ALA A 49 -13.65 8.82 7.55
CA ALA A 49 -12.52 7.91 7.64
C ALA A 49 -12.71 6.96 8.84
N SER A 50 -13.29 5.79 8.58
CA SER A 50 -13.59 4.84 9.65
C SER A 50 -12.31 4.38 10.37
N ARG A 51 -12.47 3.95 11.62
CA ARG A 51 -11.37 3.30 12.36
C ARG A 51 -10.82 2.10 11.60
N ASP A 52 -11.68 1.33 10.94
CA ASP A 52 -11.29 0.11 10.26
C ASP A 52 -10.53 0.42 8.97
N LEU A 53 -10.88 1.50 8.24
CA LEU A 53 -10.08 2.03 7.14
C LEU A 53 -8.67 2.42 7.59
N LEU A 54 -8.54 3.13 8.72
CA LEU A 54 -7.23 3.52 9.25
C LEU A 54 -6.40 2.31 9.65
N VAL A 55 -7.03 1.31 10.28
CA VAL A 55 -6.37 0.02 10.58
C VAL A 55 -5.95 -0.67 9.28
N GLY A 56 -6.81 -0.69 8.25
CA GLY A 56 -6.50 -1.23 6.94
C GLY A 56 -5.28 -0.56 6.31
N CYS A 57 -5.22 0.78 6.30
CA CYS A 57 -4.07 1.53 5.79
C CYS A 57 -2.77 1.11 6.48
N LEU A 58 -2.80 1.01 7.82
CA LEU A 58 -1.64 0.65 8.64
C LEU A 58 -1.21 -0.81 8.51
N CYS A 59 -2.09 -1.71 8.10
CA CYS A 59 -1.87 -3.16 8.21
C CYS A 59 -1.80 -3.91 6.88
N HIS A 60 -2.35 -3.36 5.79
CA HIS A 60 -2.59 -4.14 4.56
C HIS A 60 -1.31 -4.75 3.95
N ASP A 61 -0.20 -4.02 4.02
CA ASP A 61 1.10 -4.42 3.46
C ASP A 61 2.05 -5.08 4.49
N LEU A 62 1.66 -5.23 5.76
CA LEU A 62 2.56 -5.82 6.77
C LEU A 62 2.94 -7.27 6.42
N GLY A 63 2.08 -7.96 5.65
CA GLY A 63 2.34 -9.30 5.16
C GLY A 63 3.60 -9.41 4.31
N GLU A 64 3.99 -8.32 3.63
CA GLU A 64 5.16 -8.27 2.75
C GLU A 64 6.47 -8.45 3.51
N TYR A 65 6.47 -8.41 4.85
CA TYR A 65 7.62 -8.85 5.66
C TYR A 65 8.11 -10.25 5.31
N ARG A 66 7.21 -11.12 4.86
CA ARG A 66 7.53 -12.51 4.50
C ARG A 66 8.02 -12.65 3.07
N THR A 67 7.54 -11.82 2.14
CA THR A 67 7.72 -11.97 0.69
C THR A 67 8.64 -10.92 0.07
N GLY A 68 8.79 -9.76 0.73
CA GLY A 68 9.23 -8.50 0.14
C GLY A 68 8.10 -7.84 -0.66
N ASP A 69 8.18 -6.52 -0.86
CA ASP A 69 7.25 -5.78 -1.74
C ASP A 69 7.42 -6.23 -3.19
N VAL A 70 6.54 -7.11 -3.67
CA VAL A 70 6.60 -7.60 -5.05
C VAL A 70 5.86 -6.65 -5.98
N SER A 71 6.60 -6.08 -6.94
CA SER A 71 6.05 -5.10 -7.88
C SER A 71 4.81 -5.59 -8.66
N GLN A 72 3.87 -4.66 -8.91
CA GLN A 72 2.64 -4.94 -9.66
C GLN A 72 2.86 -5.67 -11.00
N PRO A 73 3.88 -5.33 -11.83
CA PRO A 73 4.11 -6.05 -13.08
C PRO A 73 4.40 -7.55 -12.88
N ALA A 74 5.07 -7.94 -11.79
CA ALA A 74 5.32 -9.33 -11.47
C ALA A 74 4.04 -10.05 -11.01
N LYS A 75 3.15 -9.35 -10.29
CA LYS A 75 1.83 -9.85 -9.85
C LYS A 75 0.81 -10.03 -11.01
N ARG A 76 1.22 -9.85 -12.28
CA ARG A 76 0.39 -10.17 -13.46
C ARG A 76 0.31 -11.67 -13.74
N ASP A 77 1.29 -12.44 -13.28
CA ASP A 77 1.22 -13.90 -13.26
C ASP A 77 0.24 -14.34 -12.14
N PRO A 78 -0.87 -15.02 -12.47
CA PRO A 78 -1.88 -15.38 -11.49
C PRO A 78 -1.37 -16.37 -10.43
N GLU A 79 -0.52 -17.32 -10.79
CA GLU A 79 -0.01 -18.31 -9.84
C GLU A 79 0.90 -17.66 -8.81
N LEU A 80 1.74 -16.72 -9.27
CA LEU A 80 2.59 -15.93 -8.38
C LEU A 80 1.75 -15.04 -7.46
N ARG A 81 0.77 -14.31 -8.00
CA ARG A 81 -0.12 -13.45 -7.21
C ARG A 81 -0.83 -14.26 -6.11
N ASP A 82 -1.46 -15.36 -6.47
CA ASP A 82 -2.23 -16.16 -5.52
C ASP A 82 -1.33 -16.78 -4.43
N ALA A 83 -0.08 -17.13 -4.79
CA ALA A 83 0.92 -17.58 -3.82
C ALA A 83 1.33 -16.46 -2.85
N LEU A 84 1.56 -15.25 -3.35
CA LEU A 84 1.90 -14.07 -2.54
C LEU A 84 0.76 -13.70 -1.60
N ASP A 85 -0.46 -13.54 -2.12
CA ASP A 85 -1.65 -13.19 -1.33
C ASP A 85 -1.86 -14.17 -0.16
N ARG A 86 -1.67 -15.47 -0.41
CA ARG A 86 -1.76 -16.50 0.63
C ARG A 86 -0.67 -16.37 1.70
N LEU A 87 0.57 -16.10 1.30
CA LEU A 87 1.71 -15.96 2.22
C LEU A 87 1.62 -14.68 3.06
N GLU A 88 1.23 -13.57 2.45
CA GLU A 88 1.06 -12.26 3.07
C GLU A 88 -0.12 -12.28 4.05
N ALA A 89 -1.27 -12.84 3.65
CA ALA A 89 -2.40 -13.02 4.56
C ALA A 89 -2.06 -13.93 5.75
N ALA A 90 -1.23 -14.96 5.54
CA ALA A 90 -0.75 -15.79 6.65
C ALA A 90 0.17 -15.01 7.59
N ALA A 91 1.08 -14.19 7.06
CA ALA A 91 1.96 -13.35 7.87
C ALA A 91 1.17 -12.32 8.70
N ILE A 92 0.15 -11.68 8.11
CA ILE A 92 -0.74 -10.75 8.82
C ILE A 92 -1.47 -11.47 9.97
N ARG A 93 -1.99 -12.68 9.73
CA ARG A 93 -2.61 -13.51 10.78
C ARG A 93 -1.63 -13.89 11.88
N ASP A 94 -0.42 -14.32 11.53
CA ASP A 94 0.62 -14.72 12.49
C ASP A 94 1.05 -13.56 13.40
N MET A 95 0.99 -12.32 12.89
CA MET A 95 1.25 -11.10 13.66
C MET A 95 0.07 -10.64 14.52
N GLY A 96 -1.11 -11.26 14.37
CA GLY A 96 -2.34 -10.80 15.03
C GLY A 96 -2.87 -9.47 14.48
N MET A 97 -2.54 -9.15 13.23
CA MET A 97 -2.85 -7.85 12.58
C MET A 97 -3.97 -7.97 11.55
N SER A 98 -4.78 -9.02 11.61
CA SER A 98 -5.93 -9.19 10.71
C SER A 98 -6.98 -8.10 10.93
N PHE A 99 -7.57 -7.64 9.85
CA PHE A 99 -8.61 -6.62 9.84
C PHE A 99 -9.68 -6.99 8.81
N THR A 100 -10.83 -6.33 8.92
CA THR A 100 -11.96 -6.47 8.00
C THR A 100 -12.41 -5.08 7.61
N LEU A 101 -12.79 -4.90 6.35
CA LEU A 101 -13.33 -3.65 5.82
C LEU A 101 -14.73 -3.91 5.27
N ASP A 102 -15.59 -2.89 5.34
CA ASP A 102 -16.79 -2.89 4.52
C ASP A 102 -16.45 -2.60 3.05
N GLU A 103 -17.47 -2.60 2.18
CA GLU A 103 -17.27 -2.41 0.75
C GLU A 103 -16.69 -1.02 0.42
N LEU A 104 -17.15 0.02 1.12
CA LEU A 104 -16.71 1.39 0.86
C LEU A 104 -15.26 1.59 1.31
N ASP A 105 -14.92 1.12 2.50
CA ASP A 105 -13.56 1.20 3.04
C ASP A 105 -12.58 0.34 2.24
N ALA A 106 -13.01 -0.81 1.70
CA ALA A 106 -12.19 -1.60 0.79
C ALA A 106 -11.85 -0.83 -0.50
N LYS A 107 -12.83 -0.08 -1.06
CA LYS A 107 -12.60 0.80 -2.21
C LYS A 107 -11.68 1.97 -1.85
N ARG A 108 -11.90 2.61 -0.70
CA ARG A 108 -11.05 3.69 -0.19
C ARG A 108 -9.62 3.23 0.06
N LEU A 109 -9.40 2.06 0.65
CA LEU A 109 -8.06 1.51 0.86
C LEU A 109 -7.31 1.37 -0.46
N LYS A 110 -7.95 0.77 -1.48
CA LYS A 110 -7.38 0.61 -2.82
C LYS A 110 -7.09 1.96 -3.49
N TYR A 111 -7.99 2.93 -3.33
CA TYR A 111 -7.79 4.28 -3.83
C TYR A 111 -6.58 4.95 -3.18
N LEU A 112 -6.46 4.86 -1.85
CA LEU A 112 -5.37 5.45 -1.07
C LEU A 112 -4.01 4.83 -1.39
N ASP A 113 -3.91 3.51 -1.55
CA ASP A 113 -2.65 2.83 -1.90
C ASP A 113 -2.12 3.34 -3.26
N ARG A 114 -3.01 3.39 -4.26
CA ARG A 114 -2.65 3.91 -5.59
C ARG A 114 -2.36 5.41 -5.58
N LEU A 115 -3.12 6.19 -4.82
CA LEU A 115 -2.91 7.64 -4.71
C LEU A 115 -1.54 7.93 -4.08
N ASP A 116 -1.18 7.24 -2.99
CA ASP A 116 0.13 7.41 -2.37
C ASP A 116 1.27 7.01 -3.33
N ALA A 117 1.12 5.91 -4.06
CA ALA A 117 2.09 5.50 -5.08
C ALA A 117 2.28 6.56 -6.18
N TYR A 118 1.18 7.14 -6.67
CA TYR A 118 1.21 8.21 -7.67
C TYR A 118 1.87 9.48 -7.13
N LEU A 119 1.49 9.91 -5.92
CA LEU A 119 2.07 11.09 -5.27
C LEU A 119 3.56 10.90 -4.97
N TRP A 120 3.98 9.70 -4.60
CA TRP A 120 5.39 9.37 -4.40
C TRP A 120 6.19 9.54 -5.70
N ALA A 121 5.69 8.98 -6.81
CA ALA A 121 6.33 9.12 -8.11
C ALA A 121 6.38 10.58 -8.59
N LEU A 122 5.28 11.32 -8.43
CA LEU A 122 5.21 12.74 -8.76
C LEU A 122 6.22 13.57 -7.94
N HIS A 123 6.37 13.26 -6.65
CA HIS A 123 7.28 13.99 -5.78
C HIS A 123 8.76 13.70 -6.08
N HIS A 124 9.12 12.43 -6.30
CA HIS A 124 10.51 12.00 -6.40
C HIS A 124 11.05 11.93 -7.83
N ALA A 125 10.18 11.74 -8.82
CA ALA A 125 10.59 11.57 -10.21
C ALA A 125 9.55 12.20 -11.17
N PRO A 126 9.21 13.50 -11.04
CA PRO A 126 8.15 14.13 -11.84
C PRO A 126 8.35 13.95 -13.36
N GLN A 127 9.60 13.83 -13.83
CA GLN A 127 9.93 13.56 -15.23
C GLN A 127 9.38 12.24 -15.79
N ILE A 128 8.94 11.29 -14.95
CA ILE A 128 8.38 10.01 -15.41
C ILE A 128 6.85 10.02 -15.50
N ILE A 129 6.17 11.03 -14.96
CA ILE A 129 4.71 11.03 -14.73
C ILE A 129 3.90 11.04 -16.04
N ASP A 130 4.48 11.55 -17.14
CA ASP A 130 3.83 11.58 -18.45
C ASP A 130 3.93 10.24 -19.20
N GLY A 131 4.50 9.19 -18.58
CA GLY A 131 4.70 7.89 -19.21
C GLY A 131 4.62 6.72 -18.25
N LYS A 132 5.07 5.54 -18.70
CA LYS A 132 5.27 4.33 -17.87
C LYS A 132 4.03 3.83 -17.08
N GLY A 133 2.82 4.20 -17.49
CA GLY A 133 1.58 3.79 -16.82
C GLY A 133 0.95 4.86 -15.92
N TRP A 134 1.72 5.90 -15.56
CA TRP A 134 1.25 6.95 -14.65
C TRP A 134 0.06 7.77 -15.17
N PRO A 135 -0.07 8.08 -16.48
CA PRO A 135 -1.28 8.72 -16.98
C PRO A 135 -2.53 7.85 -16.78
N GLN A 136 -2.41 6.52 -16.95
CA GLN A 136 -3.52 5.61 -16.72
C GLN A 136 -3.88 5.52 -15.23
N ASP A 137 -2.90 5.58 -14.34
CA ASP A 137 -3.14 5.63 -12.90
C ASP A 137 -3.81 6.96 -12.50
N ALA A 138 -3.42 8.09 -13.09
CA ALA A 138 -4.08 9.39 -12.89
C ALA A 138 -5.55 9.36 -13.37
N ASP A 139 -5.81 8.85 -14.58
CA ASP A 139 -7.17 8.70 -15.12
C ASP A 139 -8.03 7.80 -14.22
N TRP A 140 -7.45 6.71 -13.71
CA TRP A 140 -8.12 5.83 -12.77
C TRP A 140 -8.45 6.54 -11.46
N LEU A 141 -7.50 7.31 -10.89
CA LEU A 141 -7.72 8.05 -9.64
C LEU A 141 -8.85 9.07 -9.81
N LEU A 142 -8.87 9.82 -10.91
CA LEU A 142 -9.94 10.76 -11.21
C LEU A 142 -11.31 10.07 -11.34
N SER A 143 -11.36 8.90 -11.98
CA SER A 143 -12.60 8.15 -12.17
C SER A 143 -13.09 7.50 -10.87
N ALA A 144 -12.17 6.92 -10.10
CA ALA A 144 -12.48 6.19 -8.86
C ALA A 144 -12.91 7.11 -7.72
N TRP A 145 -12.54 8.41 -7.77
CA TRP A 145 -12.93 9.39 -6.75
C TRP A 145 -14.45 9.41 -6.50
N ALA A 146 -15.25 9.36 -7.57
CA ALA A 146 -16.72 9.36 -7.48
C ALA A 146 -17.32 8.14 -6.76
N GLU A 147 -16.53 7.06 -6.58
CA GLU A 147 -16.95 5.86 -5.85
C GLU A 147 -16.52 5.85 -4.38
N VAL A 148 -15.66 6.78 -3.98
CA VAL A 148 -15.04 6.79 -2.64
C VAL A 148 -15.26 8.07 -1.84
N GLU A 149 -15.68 9.17 -2.49
CA GLU A 149 -16.01 10.44 -1.82
C GLU A 149 -17.18 10.32 -0.83
#